data_AF-A0A931G7E6-F1
#
_entry.id   AF-A0A931G7E6-F1
#
_cell.length_a   1.000
_cell.length_b   1.000
_cell.length_c   1.000
_cell.angle_alpha   90.00
_cell.angle_beta   90.00
_cell.angle_gamma   90.00
#
_symmetry.space_group_name_H-M   'P 1'
#
loop_
_entity.id
_entity.type
_entity.pdbx_description
1 polymer ?
#
loop_
_entity_poly.entity_id
_entity_poly.type
_entity_poly.pdbx_seq_one_letter_code
_entity_poly.pdbx_strand_id
1 'polypeptide(L)'
;MFEDHEIISTIEMVKNEHLDVRAVTLGINLFDCISHDLDTFRHNIRKKITGHAGALKSVCDAVGDKYGIQVVNKRISISPIALVGAAFSADQMVAIAHELNEIATAVDIDFIGGFSALVEKGMATGDTALIEALPR
;
A
#
# COMPACT_ATOMS: atom_id res chain seq x y z
N MET A 1 25.09 -3.03 10.32
CA MET A 1 24.40 -3.58 11.50
C MET A 1 24.53 -2.50 12.55
N PHE A 2 23.42 -2.07 13.17
CA PHE A 2 23.46 -0.98 14.15
C PHE A 2 24.19 -1.44 15.41
N GLU A 3 24.92 -0.53 16.06
CA GLU A 3 25.58 -0.80 17.34
C GLU A 3 24.61 -0.62 18.51
N ASP A 4 24.82 -1.34 19.61
CA ASP A 4 23.91 -1.32 20.78
C ASP A 4 23.70 0.10 21.34
N HIS A 5 24.73 0.94 21.30
CA HIS A 5 24.67 2.32 21.79
C HIS A 5 23.73 3.19 20.93
N GLU A 6 23.67 2.97 19.62
CA GLU A 6 22.77 3.69 18.70
C GLU A 6 21.31 3.31 18.97
N ILE A 7 21.05 2.03 19.25
CA ILE A 7 19.73 1.52 19.59
C ILE A 7 19.22 2.14 20.89
N ILE A 8 20.07 2.15 21.94
CA ILE A 8 19.71 2.72 23.25
C ILE A 8 19.44 4.22 23.13
N SER A 9 20.33 4.96 22.45
CA SER A 9 20.16 6.40 22.23
C SER A 9 18.84 6.72 21.52
N THR A 10 18.48 5.94 20.49
CA THR A 10 17.22 6.13 19.76
C THR A 10 16.00 5.90 20.65
N ILE A 11 16.02 4.88 21.51
CA ILE A 11 14.94 4.61 22.46
C ILE A 11 14.78 5.77 23.45
N GLU A 12 15.89 6.32 23.94
CA GLU A 12 15.87 7.49 24.84
C GLU A 12 15.32 8.74 24.16
N MET A 13 15.76 9.03 22.92
CA MET A 13 15.26 10.16 22.14
C MET A 13 13.74 10.10 21.96
N VAL A 14 13.22 8.95 21.53
CA VAL A 14 11.78 8.82 21.26
C VAL A 14 10.95 9.00 22.55
N LYS A 15 11.44 8.47 23.69
CA LYS A 15 10.73 8.59 24.96
C LYS A 15 10.82 9.97 25.58
N ASN A 16 12.00 10.58 25.60
CA ASN A 16 12.22 11.86 26.29
C ASN A 16 11.70 13.05 25.47
N GLU A 17 11.78 12.97 24.14
CA GLU A 17 11.37 14.05 23.23
C GLU A 17 9.93 13.87 22.70
N HIS A 18 9.18 12.88 23.20
CA HIS A 18 7.78 12.63 22.85
C HIS A 18 7.53 12.49 21.34
N LEU A 19 8.42 11.77 20.65
CA LEU A 19 8.32 11.57 19.20
C LEU A 19 7.25 10.51 18.86
N ASP A 20 6.56 10.70 17.74
CA ASP A 20 5.60 9.76 17.20
C ASP A 20 6.01 9.24 15.80
N VAL A 21 5.44 8.10 15.41
CA VAL A 21 5.61 7.58 14.06
C VAL A 21 4.38 7.96 13.25
N ARG A 22 4.54 8.95 12.36
CA ARG A 22 3.43 9.45 11.55
C ARG A 22 2.82 8.36 10.66
N ALA A 23 3.64 7.51 10.05
CA ALA A 23 3.16 6.41 9.23
C ALA A 23 4.19 5.29 9.08
N VAL A 24 3.69 4.05 9.05
CA VAL A 24 4.43 2.89 8.52
C VAL A 24 3.77 2.50 7.20
N THR A 25 4.57 2.37 6.15
CA THR A 25 4.07 2.02 4.80
C THR A 25 4.71 0.73 4.31
N LEU A 26 3.89 -0.26 3.97
CA LEU A 26 4.34 -1.50 3.33
C LEU A 26 4.27 -1.35 1.81
N GLY A 27 5.41 -1.50 1.14
CA GLY A 27 5.49 -1.53 -0.33
C GLY A 27 5.23 -2.91 -0.89
N ILE A 28 4.29 -3.04 -1.83
CA ILE A 28 3.95 -4.33 -2.49
C ILE A 28 4.06 -4.19 -4.01
N ASN A 29 4.92 -5.00 -4.61
CA ASN A 29 5.05 -5.10 -6.06
C ASN A 29 3.90 -5.94 -6.64
N LEU A 30 3.21 -5.45 -7.68
CA LEU A 30 2.10 -6.17 -8.34
C LEU A 30 2.41 -6.67 -9.75
N PHE A 31 3.64 -6.54 -10.26
CA PHE A 31 3.99 -6.97 -11.63
C PHE A 31 3.80 -8.47 -11.89
N ASP A 32 3.89 -9.31 -10.87
CA ASP A 32 3.60 -10.75 -10.93
C ASP A 32 2.11 -11.08 -10.87
N CYS A 33 1.25 -10.08 -10.62
CA CYS A 33 -0.21 -10.25 -10.56
C CYS A 33 -0.88 -9.98 -11.92
N ILE A 34 -0.14 -9.49 -12.91
CA ILE A 34 -0.64 -9.06 -14.23
C ILE A 34 -1.40 -10.22 -14.91
N SER A 35 -2.58 -9.90 -15.42
CA SER A 35 -3.42 -10.81 -16.20
C SER A 35 -4.20 -10.01 -17.25
N HIS A 36 -4.60 -10.68 -18.33
CA HIS A 36 -5.54 -10.14 -19.32
C HIS A 36 -7.00 -10.29 -18.86
N ASP A 37 -7.25 -11.21 -17.92
CA ASP A 37 -8.56 -11.42 -17.30
C ASP A 37 -8.67 -10.64 -15.99
N LEU A 38 -9.74 -9.87 -15.85
CA LEU A 38 -9.96 -8.97 -14.72
C LEU A 38 -10.11 -9.73 -13.41
N ASP A 39 -10.88 -10.83 -13.41
CA ASP A 39 -11.15 -11.57 -12.19
C ASP A 39 -9.89 -12.28 -11.68
N THR A 40 -9.08 -12.81 -12.60
CA THR A 40 -7.75 -13.34 -12.28
C THR A 40 -6.83 -12.27 -11.70
N PHE A 41 -6.80 -11.07 -12.30
CA PHE A 41 -6.00 -9.96 -11.79
C PHE A 41 -6.44 -9.57 -10.36
N ARG A 42 -7.74 -9.38 -10.14
CA ARG A 42 -8.34 -9.08 -8.83
C ARG A 42 -8.00 -10.14 -7.79
N HIS A 43 -8.14 -11.42 -8.14
CA HIS A 43 -7.78 -12.52 -7.27
C HIS A 43 -6.30 -12.49 -6.88
N ASN A 44 -5.41 -12.25 -7.85
CA ASN A 44 -3.98 -12.19 -7.61
C ASN A 44 -3.58 -11.03 -6.69
N ILE A 45 -4.08 -9.81 -6.93
CA ILE A 45 -3.78 -8.66 -6.07
C ILE A 45 -4.33 -8.86 -4.67
N ARG A 46 -5.55 -9.42 -4.53
CA ARG A 46 -6.15 -9.73 -3.23
C ARG A 46 -5.28 -10.70 -2.46
N LYS A 47 -4.99 -11.86 -3.05
CA LYS A 47 -4.16 -12.91 -2.44
C LYS A 47 -2.80 -12.36 -2.00
N LYS A 48 -2.16 -11.57 -2.86
CA LYS A 48 -0.83 -11.02 -2.58
C LYS A 48 -0.86 -9.98 -1.46
N ILE A 49 -1.75 -8.99 -1.56
CA ILE A 49 -1.82 -7.91 -0.57
C ILE A 49 -2.24 -8.46 0.79
N THR A 50 -3.27 -9.31 0.85
CA THR A 50 -3.70 -9.90 2.14
C THR A 50 -2.62 -10.82 2.73
N GLY A 51 -1.91 -11.57 1.90
CA GLY A 51 -0.82 -12.45 2.34
C GLY A 51 0.36 -11.69 2.96
N HIS A 52 0.69 -10.51 2.44
CA HIS A 52 1.80 -9.70 2.97
C HIS A 52 1.37 -8.74 4.09
N ALA A 53 0.17 -8.17 4.03
CA ALA A 53 -0.27 -7.11 4.93
C ALA A 53 -1.10 -7.59 6.12
N GLY A 54 -1.53 -8.86 6.16
CA GLY A 54 -2.44 -9.36 7.20
C GLY A 54 -1.94 -9.21 8.64
N ALA A 55 -0.63 -9.11 8.86
CA ALA A 55 -0.04 -8.88 10.18
C ALA A 55 0.47 -7.44 10.39
N LEU A 56 0.33 -6.55 9.41
CA LEU A 56 0.95 -5.22 9.47
C LEU A 56 0.41 -4.41 10.67
N LYS A 57 -0.90 -4.33 10.82
CA LYS A 57 -1.54 -3.60 11.92
C LYS A 57 -1.12 -4.16 13.28
N SER A 58 -1.27 -5.47 13.48
CA SER A 58 -0.98 -6.11 14.77
C SER A 58 0.48 -5.97 15.17
N VAL A 59 1.42 -6.07 14.22
CA VAL A 59 2.84 -5.84 14.48
C VAL A 59 3.13 -4.38 14.83
N CYS A 60 2.55 -3.42 14.09
CA CYS A 60 2.73 -2.00 14.40
C CYS A 60 2.15 -1.63 15.78
N ASP A 61 0.98 -2.17 16.13
CA ASP A 61 0.34 -1.92 17.43
C ASP A 61 1.16 -2.54 18.57
N ALA A 62 1.63 -3.78 18.40
CA ALA A 62 2.48 -4.45 19.40
C ALA A 62 3.82 -3.72 19.61
N VAL A 63 4.43 -3.19 18.54
CA VAL A 63 5.63 -2.35 18.64
C VAL A 63 5.30 -1.05 19.38
N GLY A 64 4.18 -0.43 19.05
CA GLY A 64 3.75 0.81 19.70
C GLY A 64 3.54 0.63 21.21
N ASP A 65 2.83 -0.43 21.61
CA ASP A 65 2.57 -0.76 23.02
C ASP A 65 3.87 -1.08 23.77
N LYS A 66 4.78 -1.84 23.16
CA LYS A 66 6.04 -2.26 23.79
C LYS A 66 6.99 -1.09 24.06
N TYR A 67 7.08 -0.14 23.14
CA TYR A 67 8.05 0.95 23.22
C TYR A 67 7.43 2.28 23.68
N GLY A 68 6.11 2.35 23.82
CA GLY A 68 5.37 3.57 24.15
C GLY A 68 5.35 4.58 23.01
N ILE A 69 5.36 4.11 21.76
CA ILE A 69 5.46 4.94 20.56
C ILE A 69 4.16 4.82 19.77
N GLN A 70 3.46 5.93 19.55
CA GLN A 70 2.24 5.88 18.76
C GLN A 70 2.55 5.74 17.27
N VAL A 71 2.00 4.70 16.63
CA VAL A 71 2.00 4.56 15.16
C VAL A 71 0.67 5.07 14.62
N VAL A 72 0.68 6.28 14.07
CA VAL A 72 -0.55 7.01 13.72
C VAL A 72 -1.22 6.46 12.47
N ASN A 73 -0.45 6.03 11.45
CA ASN A 73 -1.01 5.43 10.24
C ASN A 73 -0.27 4.14 9.86
N LYS A 74 -1.01 3.14 9.40
CA LYS A 74 -0.52 1.94 8.70
C LYS A 74 -1.05 1.97 7.27
N ARG A 75 -0.13 2.01 6.30
CA ARG A 75 -0.44 2.24 4.88
C ARG A 75 0.15 1.13 4.04
N ILE A 76 -0.40 0.95 2.84
CA ILE A 76 0.22 0.13 1.80
C ILE A 76 0.44 1.02 0.57
N SER A 77 1.58 0.86 -0.08
CA SER A 77 1.85 1.43 -1.39
C SER A 77 2.06 0.31 -2.40
N ILE A 78 1.34 0.33 -3.51
CA ILE A 78 1.45 -0.67 -4.57
C ILE A 78 2.13 -0.10 -5.82
N SER A 79 2.54 -1.00 -6.73
CA SER A 79 2.94 -0.62 -8.10
C SER A 79 1.83 0.21 -8.77
N PRO A 80 2.18 1.24 -9.57
CA PRO A 80 1.18 2.05 -10.28
C PRO A 80 0.19 1.20 -11.07
N ILE A 81 -1.10 1.31 -10.76
CA ILE A 81 -2.15 0.49 -11.38
C ILE A 81 -2.20 0.69 -12.89
N ALA A 82 -1.89 1.87 -13.41
CA ALA A 82 -1.86 2.10 -14.87
C ALA A 82 -0.84 1.21 -15.59
N LEU A 83 0.24 0.78 -14.92
CA LEU A 83 1.26 -0.10 -15.49
C LEU A 83 0.85 -1.57 -15.44
N VAL A 84 0.35 -2.02 -14.28
CA VAL A 84 0.00 -3.44 -14.07
C VAL A 84 -1.39 -3.80 -14.58
N GLY A 85 -2.26 -2.80 -14.74
CA GLY A 85 -3.61 -2.92 -15.27
C GLY A 85 -3.75 -2.39 -16.70
N ALA A 86 -2.65 -2.17 -17.43
CA ALA A 86 -2.66 -1.48 -18.72
C ALA A 86 -3.58 -2.07 -19.80
N ALA A 87 -3.99 -3.33 -19.64
CA ALA A 87 -4.92 -4.03 -20.54
C ALA A 87 -6.41 -3.71 -20.27
N PHE A 88 -6.72 -3.05 -19.15
CA PHE A 88 -8.09 -2.85 -18.69
C PHE A 88 -8.66 -1.47 -19.08
N SER A 89 -9.96 -1.46 -19.37
CA SER A 89 -10.73 -0.25 -19.63
C SER A 89 -10.98 0.57 -18.35
N ALA A 90 -11.42 1.83 -18.49
CA ALA A 90 -11.76 2.68 -17.35
C ALA A 90 -12.79 2.03 -16.40
N ASP A 91 -13.83 1.36 -16.92
CA ASP A 91 -14.81 0.63 -16.11
C ASP A 91 -14.18 -0.47 -15.27
N GLN A 92 -13.23 -1.19 -15.86
CA GLN A 92 -12.51 -2.26 -15.18
C GLN A 92 -11.49 -1.71 -14.17
N MET A 93 -10.90 -0.55 -14.43
CA MET A 93 -10.06 0.17 -13.46
C MET A 93 -10.86 0.60 -12.22
N VAL A 94 -12.13 1.03 -12.39
CA VAL A 94 -13.03 1.31 -11.24
C VAL A 94 -13.27 0.03 -10.43
N ALA A 95 -13.51 -1.11 -11.09
CA ALA A 95 -13.65 -2.39 -10.40
C ALA A 95 -12.38 -2.78 -9.61
N ILE A 96 -11.19 -2.49 -10.15
CA ILE A 96 -9.91 -2.66 -9.44
C ILE A 96 -9.82 -1.72 -8.24
N ALA A 97 -10.24 -0.46 -8.36
CA ALA A 97 -10.25 0.49 -7.25
C ALA A 97 -11.15 0.01 -6.09
N HIS A 98 -12.34 -0.50 -6.40
CA HIS A 98 -13.23 -1.10 -5.39
C HIS A 98 -12.60 -2.33 -4.72
N GLU A 99 -11.97 -3.20 -5.51
CA GLU A 99 -11.26 -4.37 -4.99
C GLU A 99 -10.15 -3.95 -4.01
N LEU A 100 -9.36 -2.93 -4.34
CA LEU A 100 -8.33 -2.40 -3.45
C LEU A 100 -8.92 -1.84 -2.14
N ASN A 101 -10.07 -1.18 -2.20
CA ASN A 101 -10.74 -0.67 -1.02
C ASN A 101 -11.28 -1.80 -0.11
N GLU A 102 -11.81 -2.86 -0.71
CA GLU A 102 -12.22 -4.07 0.02
C GLU A 102 -11.02 -4.75 0.68
N ILE A 103 -9.88 -4.83 -0.02
CA ILE A 103 -8.63 -5.38 0.53
C ILE A 103 -8.13 -4.53 1.71
N ALA A 104 -8.14 -3.20 1.58
CA ALA A 104 -7.74 -2.28 2.65
C ALA A 104 -8.57 -2.49 3.92
N THR A 105 -9.88 -2.69 3.75
CA THR A 105 -10.80 -3.01 4.84
C THR A 105 -10.50 -4.38 5.45
N ALA A 106 -10.23 -5.39 4.62
CA ALA A 106 -9.96 -6.75 5.08
C ALA A 106 -8.66 -6.89 5.88
N VAL A 107 -7.64 -6.09 5.56
CA VAL A 107 -6.36 -6.05 6.30
C VAL A 107 -6.29 -4.94 7.36
N ASP A 108 -7.38 -4.19 7.55
CA ASP A 108 -7.54 -3.18 8.61
C ASP A 108 -6.42 -2.13 8.58
N ILE A 109 -6.23 -1.50 7.42
CA ILE A 109 -5.25 -0.41 7.23
C ILE A 109 -5.94 0.90 6.86
N ASP A 110 -5.24 2.02 7.02
CA ASP A 110 -5.84 3.34 6.78
C ASP A 110 -6.12 3.60 5.28
N PHE A 111 -5.18 3.27 4.40
CA PHE A 111 -5.38 3.34 2.94
C PHE A 111 -4.30 2.62 2.13
N ILE A 112 -4.66 2.26 0.89
CA ILE A 112 -3.75 1.76 -0.14
C ILE A 112 -3.51 2.86 -1.16
N GLY A 113 -2.26 3.31 -1.29
CA GLY A 113 -1.83 4.21 -2.34
C GLY A 113 -1.23 3.44 -3.53
N GLY A 114 -1.31 4.01 -4.73
CA GLY A 114 -0.75 3.39 -5.95
C GLY A 114 -1.76 3.20 -7.08
N PHE A 115 -3.01 3.61 -6.89
CA PHE A 115 -3.94 3.86 -7.99
C PHE A 115 -3.51 5.14 -8.74
N SER A 116 -2.41 5.02 -9.49
CA SER A 116 -1.68 6.13 -10.11
C SER A 116 -1.12 5.74 -11.47
N ALA A 117 -0.73 6.77 -12.23
CA ALA A 117 -0.13 6.70 -13.56
C ALA A 117 1.15 7.54 -13.62
N LEU A 118 2.03 7.25 -14.57
CA LEU A 118 3.29 7.97 -14.81
C LEU A 118 3.28 8.53 -16.24
N VAL A 119 2.97 9.82 -16.38
CA VAL A 119 2.59 10.44 -17.67
C VAL A 119 3.59 11.48 -18.16
N GLU A 120 4.77 11.56 -17.56
CA GLU A 120 5.76 12.62 -17.79
C GLU A 120 6.27 12.64 -19.24
N LYS A 121 6.19 11.50 -19.95
CA LYS A 121 6.63 11.34 -21.35
C LYS A 121 5.47 11.11 -22.33
N GLY A 122 4.24 11.43 -21.92
CA GLY A 122 3.03 11.11 -22.65
C GLY A 122 2.26 9.96 -22.00
N MET A 123 1.05 9.71 -22.50
CA MET A 123 0.11 8.75 -21.94
C MET A 123 0.02 7.50 -22.80
N ALA A 124 0.13 6.33 -22.17
CA ALA A 124 -0.23 5.05 -22.76
C ALA A 124 -1.71 4.72 -22.51
N THR A 125 -2.21 3.66 -23.14
CA THR A 125 -3.60 3.22 -23.00
C THR A 125 -4.02 3.01 -21.54
N GLY A 126 -3.14 2.40 -20.72
CA GLY A 126 -3.39 2.17 -19.30
C GLY A 126 -3.49 3.47 -18.48
N ASP A 127 -2.67 4.47 -18.81
CA ASP A 127 -2.69 5.77 -18.14
C ASP A 127 -4.00 6.51 -18.42
N THR A 128 -4.44 6.52 -19.69
CA THR A 128 -5.71 7.13 -20.10
C THR A 128 -6.88 6.44 -19.39
N ALA A 129 -6.93 5.11 -19.40
CA ALA A 129 -7.99 4.36 -18.74
C ALA A 129 -8.03 4.62 -17.22
N LEU A 130 -6.88 4.72 -16.55
CA LEU A 130 -6.82 5.05 -15.13
C LEU A 130 -7.28 6.47 -14.85
N ILE A 131 -6.84 7.45 -15.65
CA ILE A 131 -7.21 8.86 -15.47
C ILE A 131 -8.71 9.07 -15.71
N GLU A 132 -9.29 8.38 -16.69
CA GLU A 132 -10.74 8.37 -16.92
C GLU A 132 -11.54 7.71 -15.78
N ALA A 133 -10.92 6.77 -15.05
CA ALA A 133 -11.54 6.11 -13.91
C ALA A 133 -11.51 6.95 -12.62
N LEU A 134 -10.50 7.80 -12.41
CA LEU A 134 -10.31 8.58 -11.17
C LEU A 134 -11.52 9.41 -10.68
N PRO A 135 -12.33 10.07 -11.55
CA PRO A 135 -13.46 10.87 -11.09
C PRO A 135 -14.69 10.07 -10.66
N ARG A 136 -14.68 8.75 -10.82
CA ARG A 136 -15.82 7.84 -10.64
C ARG A 136 -15.72 7.08 -9.33
#